data_AF-A0A6P8WUY3-F1
#
_entry.id   AF-A0A6P8WUY3-F1
#
_cell.length_a   1.000
_cell.length_b   1.000
_cell.length_c   1.000
_cell.angle_alpha   90.00
_cell.angle_beta   90.00
_cell.angle_gamma   90.00
#
_symmetry.space_group_name_H-M   'P 1'
#
loop_
_entity.id
_entity.type
_entity.pdbx_description
1 polymer ?
#
loop_
_entity_poly.entity_id
_entity_poly.type
_entity_poly.pdbx_seq_one_letter_code
_entity_poly.pdbx_strand_id
1 'polypeptide(L)'
;MLWKSHRVWVVDDDDSSSTSSEESLITIAPNERTPLLLGHRVSASASAHDSSSPSFSSSMYTKECLNWRIIGLLVMFTTGLGVASYLLWLERPKNPDNDYQLSLTQHDLWSLCPLQGQALLESGKVVNVYITHTGGVECTDNCAQLLHTLQHQHLGELPYNFLMAGDCEAYEARGWRYASNYGTLPQSSSLVLAFVGNFTQELPSSCQLEMAEALLWESQRRRKLQPRYQLYALRNVSRSEFDADALQRKLRQWPLYAGLEQVK
;
A
#
# COMPACT_ATOMS: atom_id res chain seq x y z
N MET A 1 -46.61 -15.54 -3.11
CA MET A 1 -46.36 -16.04 -1.73
C MET A 1 -44.84 -16.00 -1.56
N LEU A 2 -44.27 -15.20 -0.65
CA LEU A 2 -44.27 -15.34 0.83
C LEU A 2 -43.42 -16.53 1.30
N TRP A 3 -42.45 -16.41 2.23
CA TRP A 3 -41.74 -15.22 2.77
C TRP A 3 -40.58 -15.68 3.70
N LYS A 4 -39.45 -14.93 3.73
CA LYS A 4 -38.41 -14.92 4.81
C LYS A 4 -37.71 -16.27 5.16
N SER A 5 -36.45 -16.38 5.63
CA SER A 5 -35.51 -15.55 6.42
C SER A 5 -35.76 -15.51 7.94
N HIS A 6 -34.86 -16.10 8.73
CA HIS A 6 -34.05 -15.40 9.75
C HIS A 6 -33.05 -16.33 10.47
N ARG A 7 -32.08 -15.73 11.17
CA ARG A 7 -31.17 -16.38 12.14
C ARG A 7 -31.18 -15.55 13.43
N VAL A 8 -31.45 -16.16 14.59
CA VAL A 8 -31.37 -15.53 15.94
C VAL A 8 -30.94 -16.61 16.96
N TRP A 9 -30.34 -16.19 18.08
CA TRP A 9 -29.77 -17.00 19.16
C TRP A 9 -30.70 -17.13 20.38
N VAL A 10 -30.46 -18.13 21.24
CA VAL A 10 -30.68 -18.23 22.72
C VAL A 10 -30.20 -19.66 23.14
N VAL A 11 -29.45 -20.00 24.21
CA VAL A 11 -29.15 -19.45 25.57
C VAL A 11 -29.92 -20.19 26.68
N ASP A 12 -29.35 -21.00 27.59
CA ASP A 12 -28.00 -21.63 27.72
C ASP A 12 -28.22 -23.18 28.00
N ASP A 13 -27.61 -23.99 28.89
CA ASP A 13 -26.54 -23.90 29.91
C ASP A 13 -26.05 -25.34 30.34
N ASP A 14 -24.99 -25.44 31.18
CA ASP A 14 -24.42 -26.64 31.88
C ASP A 14 -23.86 -27.84 31.04
N ASP A 15 -22.90 -28.68 31.47
CA ASP A 15 -22.25 -28.94 32.78
C ASP A 15 -20.73 -29.29 32.61
N SER A 16 -19.95 -29.18 33.70
CA SER A 16 -18.57 -29.61 34.04
C SER A 16 -17.70 -30.43 33.05
N SER A 17 -16.38 -30.19 32.96
CA SER A 17 -15.44 -30.49 34.05
C SER A 17 -13.99 -29.99 33.87
N SER A 18 -13.31 -29.82 35.01
CA SER A 18 -11.87 -29.58 35.29
C SER A 18 -10.83 -29.93 34.18
N THR A 19 -9.72 -29.19 34.02
CA THR A 19 -8.76 -28.78 35.07
C THR A 19 -8.07 -27.44 34.84
N SER A 20 -7.73 -26.72 35.91
CA SER A 20 -6.94 -25.48 35.90
C SER A 20 -5.70 -25.59 36.81
N SER A 21 -4.61 -24.90 36.45
CA SER A 21 -3.38 -24.87 37.25
C SER A 21 -2.51 -23.64 36.95
N GLU A 22 -2.96 -22.46 37.37
CA GLU A 22 -2.12 -21.26 37.50
C GLU A 22 -2.64 -20.39 38.64
N GLU A 23 -1.88 -20.29 39.74
CA GLU A 23 -2.03 -19.21 40.72
C GLU A 23 -0.66 -18.91 41.34
N SER A 24 -0.26 -17.64 41.35
CA SER A 24 0.94 -17.17 42.05
C SER A 24 0.60 -15.92 42.84
N LEU A 25 0.26 -16.11 44.13
CA LEU A 25 -0.18 -15.04 45.02
C LEU A 25 0.96 -14.53 45.92
N ILE A 26 0.94 -13.22 46.15
CA ILE A 26 1.94 -12.47 46.93
C ILE A 26 1.76 -12.74 48.44
N THR A 27 2.88 -12.87 49.18
CA THR A 27 2.90 -12.79 50.65
C THR A 27 3.87 -11.69 51.10
N ILE A 28 3.56 -10.97 52.19
CA ILE A 28 4.26 -9.74 52.61
C ILE A 28 4.71 -9.81 54.08
N ALA A 29 5.98 -9.42 54.33
CA ALA A 29 6.56 -9.00 55.63
C ALA A 29 6.68 -10.10 56.73
N PRO A 30 7.38 -9.86 57.88
CA PRO A 30 8.04 -8.61 58.31
C PRO A 30 9.52 -8.72 58.78
N ASN A 31 10.11 -7.54 59.04
CA ASN A 31 11.22 -7.15 59.96
C ASN A 31 11.88 -8.26 60.81
N GLU A 32 13.20 -8.23 61.06
CA GLU A 32 13.78 -7.37 62.11
C GLU A 32 15.31 -7.10 62.06
N ARG A 33 15.77 -6.33 63.06
CA ARG A 33 16.93 -5.41 63.14
C ARG A 33 18.34 -6.03 63.30
N THR A 34 19.31 -5.21 62.88
CA THR A 34 20.74 -5.08 63.24
C THR A 34 21.09 -5.15 64.74
N PRO A 35 22.40 -5.14 65.16
CA PRO A 35 23.68 -5.42 64.47
C PRO A 35 24.64 -6.34 65.28
N LEU A 36 25.92 -6.51 64.87
CA LEU A 36 27.10 -6.21 65.74
C LEU A 36 28.46 -6.37 65.00
N LEU A 37 29.52 -5.80 65.60
CA LEU A 37 30.92 -5.87 65.16
C LEU A 37 31.70 -6.91 65.97
N LEU A 38 32.58 -7.68 65.30
CA LEU A 38 33.85 -8.11 65.89
C LEU A 38 34.88 -8.38 64.78
N GLY A 39 36.15 -8.03 65.01
CA GLY A 39 37.23 -8.23 64.05
C GLY A 39 38.27 -9.25 64.52
N HIS A 40 39.10 -9.73 63.61
CA HIS A 40 40.37 -10.36 63.95
C HIS A 40 41.49 -10.00 62.97
N ARG A 41 42.69 -9.81 63.51
CA ARG A 41 43.95 -9.68 62.76
C ARG A 41 44.56 -11.06 62.54
N VAL A 42 45.27 -11.23 61.43
CA VAL A 42 46.60 -11.88 61.43
C VAL A 42 47.54 -11.08 60.52
N SER A 43 48.83 -11.06 60.89
CA SER A 43 49.97 -10.50 60.14
C SER A 43 49.98 -10.93 58.66
N ALA A 44 50.35 -10.11 57.68
CA ALA A 44 51.49 -9.19 57.54
C ALA A 44 52.84 -9.90 57.32
N SER A 45 53.34 -9.82 56.08
CA SER A 45 54.75 -9.84 55.71
C SER A 45 54.97 -8.69 54.72
N ALA A 46 56.10 -7.98 54.85
CA ALA A 46 56.38 -6.80 54.05
C ALA A 46 57.76 -6.92 53.37
N SER A 47 57.84 -6.46 52.14
CA SER A 47 59.09 -6.09 51.47
C SER A 47 58.82 -4.84 50.64
N ALA A 48 59.68 -3.83 50.77
CA ALA A 48 59.52 -2.54 50.12
C ALA A 48 60.76 -2.21 49.29
N HIS A 49 60.55 -2.02 47.99
CA HIS A 49 61.50 -1.52 46.99
C HIS A 49 60.66 -0.97 45.82
N ASP A 50 61.04 0.11 45.14
CA ASP A 50 61.93 1.20 45.57
C ASP A 50 61.53 2.47 44.79
N SER A 51 61.97 3.66 45.23
CA SER A 51 61.51 4.91 44.63
C SER A 51 62.19 5.22 43.29
N SER A 52 61.43 5.27 42.19
CA SER A 52 61.82 6.05 41.01
C SER A 52 60.60 6.56 40.23
N SER A 53 60.53 7.87 40.03
CA SER A 53 59.54 8.53 39.18
C SER A 53 60.24 9.11 37.93
N PRO A 54 59.87 8.66 36.72
CA PRO A 54 60.31 9.32 35.49
C PRO A 54 59.27 10.37 35.07
N SER A 55 59.66 11.65 35.11
CA SER A 55 58.90 12.72 34.46
C SER A 55 58.92 12.51 32.93
N PHE A 56 57.76 12.36 32.28
CA PHE A 56 57.72 12.16 30.83
C PHE A 56 56.69 13.06 30.10
N SER A 57 57.23 13.87 29.19
CA SER A 57 56.63 14.59 28.06
C SER A 57 55.10 14.67 27.95
N SER A 58 54.58 15.91 28.03
CA SER A 58 53.18 16.28 27.78
C SER A 58 52.78 16.23 26.29
N SER A 59 53.02 15.11 25.61
CA SER A 59 52.88 14.96 24.15
C SER A 59 52.10 13.71 23.70
N MET A 60 51.91 12.71 24.57
CA MET A 60 51.32 11.41 24.18
C MET A 60 49.80 11.26 24.38
N TYR A 61 49.08 12.26 24.92
CA TYR A 61 47.67 12.09 25.31
C TYR A 61 46.68 13.09 24.68
N THR A 62 46.75 13.25 23.35
CA THR A 62 45.74 14.00 22.57
C THR A 62 45.27 13.27 21.31
N LYS A 63 46.11 12.41 20.71
CA LYS A 63 45.74 11.63 19.51
C LYS A 63 44.59 10.66 19.77
N GLU A 64 44.67 9.86 20.85
CA GLU A 64 43.64 8.84 21.15
C GLU A 64 42.24 9.44 21.37
N CYS A 65 42.16 10.56 22.10
CA CYS A 65 40.89 11.26 22.33
C CYS A 65 40.30 11.86 21.05
N LEU A 66 41.14 12.32 20.12
CA LEU A 66 40.69 12.79 18.81
C LEU A 66 40.23 11.61 17.92
N ASN A 67 40.97 10.51 17.93
CA ASN A 67 40.69 9.30 17.17
C ASN A 67 39.33 8.70 17.54
N TRP A 68 39.05 8.52 18.84
CA TRP A 68 37.74 8.01 19.31
C TRP A 68 36.57 8.94 18.94
N ARG A 69 36.77 10.26 18.99
CA ARG A 69 35.76 11.25 18.57
C ARG A 69 35.47 11.17 17.07
N ILE A 70 36.51 10.99 16.24
CA ILE A 70 36.36 10.80 14.79
C ILE A 70 35.62 9.49 14.51
N ILE A 71 35.99 8.39 15.16
CA ILE A 71 35.30 7.08 15.03
C ILE A 71 33.81 7.21 15.38
N GLY A 72 33.48 7.86 16.50
CA GLY A 72 32.08 8.09 16.89
C GLY A 72 31.28 8.90 15.86
N LEU A 73 31.87 9.96 15.31
CA LEU A 73 31.24 10.76 14.24
C LEU A 73 31.07 9.97 12.94
N LEU A 74 32.04 9.12 12.57
CA LEU A 74 31.93 8.25 11.39
C LEU A 74 30.82 7.20 11.56
N VAL A 75 30.67 6.60 12.73
CA VAL A 75 29.58 5.64 13.02
C VAL A 75 28.21 6.33 12.99
N MET A 76 28.09 7.53 13.56
CA MET A 76 26.85 8.34 13.45
C MET A 76 26.54 8.73 12.00
N PHE A 77 27.56 8.99 11.17
CA PHE A 77 27.37 9.33 9.76
C PHE A 77 26.99 8.11 8.91
N THR A 78 27.61 6.95 9.09
CA THR A 78 27.26 5.73 8.35
C THR A 78 25.89 5.18 8.74
N THR A 79 25.53 5.21 10.03
CA THR A 79 24.16 4.88 10.46
C THR A 79 23.14 5.89 9.95
N GLY A 80 23.44 7.20 9.99
CA GLY A 80 22.59 8.24 9.41
C GLY A 80 22.36 8.07 7.91
N LEU A 81 23.43 7.80 7.13
CA LEU A 81 23.31 7.48 5.71
C LEU A 81 22.58 6.17 5.45
N GLY A 82 22.76 5.15 6.29
CA GLY A 82 22.05 3.88 6.22
C GLY A 82 20.55 4.05 6.42
N VAL A 83 20.15 4.79 7.47
CA VAL A 83 18.74 5.14 7.73
C VAL A 83 18.17 6.01 6.62
N ALA A 84 18.89 7.04 6.16
CA ALA A 84 18.44 7.88 5.04
C ALA A 84 18.25 7.07 3.75
N SER A 85 19.17 6.15 3.43
CA SER A 85 19.07 5.26 2.27
C SER A 85 17.95 4.23 2.41
N TYR A 86 17.65 3.78 3.64
CA TYR A 86 16.54 2.88 3.95
C TYR A 86 15.19 3.59 3.84
N LEU A 87 15.08 4.83 4.34
CA LEU A 87 13.89 5.67 4.14
C LEU A 87 13.67 5.99 2.67
N LEU A 88 14.72 6.34 1.91
CA LEU A 88 14.68 6.51 0.45
C LEU A 88 14.49 5.19 -0.33
N TRP A 89 14.48 4.04 0.34
CA TRP A 89 14.10 2.74 -0.22
C TRP A 89 12.64 2.39 0.11
N LEU A 90 12.15 2.77 1.30
CA LEU A 90 10.74 2.70 1.70
C LEU A 90 9.84 3.69 0.95
N GLU A 91 10.32 4.92 0.74
CA GLU A 91 9.64 5.98 -0.03
C GLU A 91 9.90 5.87 -1.53
N ARG A 92 10.77 4.95 -1.96
CA ARG A 92 10.92 4.66 -3.38
C ARG A 92 9.59 4.06 -3.85
N PRO A 93 8.88 4.66 -4.83
CA PRO A 93 7.78 3.94 -5.47
C PRO A 93 8.35 2.63 -6.00
N LYS A 94 7.60 1.52 -5.88
CA LYS A 94 7.99 0.24 -6.48
C LYS A 94 8.22 0.49 -7.97
N ASN A 95 9.48 0.56 -8.36
CA ASN A 95 9.83 0.48 -9.77
C ASN A 95 9.63 -0.99 -10.15
N PRO A 96 8.82 -1.33 -11.17
CA PRO A 96 8.55 -2.70 -11.55
C PRO A 96 9.73 -3.29 -12.34
N ASP A 97 10.92 -3.32 -11.72
CA ASP A 97 12.12 -3.96 -12.25
C ASP A 97 12.02 -5.51 -12.24
N ASN A 98 10.91 -6.05 -11.72
CA ASN A 98 10.48 -7.44 -11.94
C ASN A 98 9.16 -7.47 -12.74
N ASP A 99 9.31 -7.62 -14.06
CA ASP A 99 8.54 -8.56 -14.89
C ASP A 99 7.03 -8.35 -15.18
N TYR A 100 6.45 -7.19 -14.88
CA TYR A 100 5.13 -6.81 -15.42
C TYR A 100 5.22 -5.69 -16.47
N GLN A 101 5.43 -6.11 -17.71
CA GLN A 101 5.22 -5.25 -18.88
C GLN A 101 3.72 -5.02 -19.08
N LEU A 102 3.31 -3.75 -19.26
CA LEU A 102 1.94 -3.41 -19.63
C LEU A 102 1.59 -4.02 -21.00
N SER A 103 0.76 -5.07 -21.04
CA SER A 103 0.04 -5.43 -22.26
C SER A 103 -1.11 -4.45 -22.44
N LEU A 104 -1.11 -3.73 -23.57
CA LEU A 104 -2.10 -2.73 -23.91
C LEU A 104 -2.61 -2.94 -25.34
N THR A 105 -3.77 -3.58 -25.44
CA THR A 105 -4.47 -3.78 -26.71
C THR A 105 -5.16 -2.48 -27.12
N GLN A 106 -4.64 -1.86 -28.17
CA GLN A 106 -5.03 -0.53 -28.64
C GLN A 106 -6.45 -0.51 -29.23
N HIS A 107 -7.14 0.63 -29.13
CA HIS A 107 -8.53 0.79 -29.56
C HIS A 107 -8.78 0.26 -30.99
N ASP A 108 -7.90 0.57 -31.94
CA ASP A 108 -8.03 0.17 -33.35
C ASP A 108 -7.82 -1.34 -33.62
N LEU A 109 -7.35 -2.10 -32.62
CA LEU A 109 -7.20 -3.56 -32.70
C LEU A 109 -8.44 -4.31 -32.22
N TRP A 110 -9.23 -3.74 -31.29
CA TRP A 110 -10.37 -4.42 -30.66
C TRP A 110 -11.71 -3.68 -30.78
N SER A 111 -11.74 -2.36 -30.96
CA SER A 111 -12.97 -1.56 -31.00
C SER A 111 -13.31 -1.12 -32.42
N LEU A 112 -14.59 -1.27 -32.76
CA LEU A 112 -15.18 -0.77 -34.00
C LEU A 112 -15.97 0.54 -33.80
N CYS A 113 -15.94 1.13 -32.60
CA CYS A 113 -16.68 2.34 -32.29
C CYS A 113 -15.94 3.62 -32.73
N PRO A 114 -16.59 4.61 -33.37
CA PRO A 114 -15.92 5.82 -33.79
C PRO A 114 -15.66 6.79 -32.62
N LEU A 115 -14.39 7.16 -32.42
CA LEU A 115 -13.97 8.22 -31.48
C LEU A 115 -14.05 9.64 -32.09
N GLN A 116 -14.34 9.75 -33.38
CA GLN A 116 -14.33 11.04 -34.10
C GLN A 116 -15.42 11.97 -33.56
N GLY A 117 -15.04 13.21 -33.20
CA GLY A 117 -15.95 14.21 -32.64
C GLY A 117 -16.22 14.09 -31.13
N GLN A 118 -15.64 13.10 -30.44
CA GLN A 118 -15.67 13.05 -28.98
C GLN A 118 -14.77 14.13 -28.36
N ALA A 119 -15.10 14.56 -27.14
CA ALA A 119 -14.30 15.53 -26.40
C ALA A 119 -12.86 15.03 -26.15
N LEU A 120 -11.90 15.95 -26.10
CA LEU A 120 -10.47 15.62 -25.96
C LEU A 120 -9.98 15.77 -24.52
N LEU A 121 -8.99 14.95 -24.14
CA LEU A 121 -8.25 15.13 -22.90
C LEU A 121 -7.19 16.22 -23.05
N GLU A 122 -7.15 17.14 -22.08
CA GLU A 122 -6.02 18.05 -21.93
C GLU A 122 -4.88 17.30 -21.25
N SER A 123 -4.10 16.52 -22.00
CA SER A 123 -3.10 15.57 -21.46
C SER A 123 -2.13 16.18 -20.43
N GLY A 124 -1.80 17.47 -20.52
CA GLY A 124 -0.96 18.18 -19.56
C GLY A 124 -1.64 18.62 -18.26
N LYS A 125 -2.98 18.51 -18.17
CA LYS A 125 -3.82 18.86 -17.01
C LYS A 125 -4.49 17.65 -16.35
N VAL A 126 -4.18 16.43 -16.77
CA VAL A 126 -4.75 15.21 -16.16
C VAL A 126 -4.21 15.06 -14.73
N VAL A 127 -5.08 15.33 -13.76
CA VAL A 127 -4.77 15.32 -12.31
C VAL A 127 -5.63 14.34 -11.52
N ASN A 128 -6.69 13.80 -12.11
CA ASN A 128 -7.57 12.84 -11.45
C ASN A 128 -7.51 11.48 -12.13
N VAL A 129 -7.57 10.42 -11.33
CA VAL A 129 -7.78 9.03 -11.76
C VAL A 129 -8.99 8.50 -11.02
N TYR A 130 -10.02 8.09 -11.74
CA TYR A 130 -11.21 7.47 -11.16
C TYR A 130 -11.23 5.99 -11.53
N ILE A 131 -11.43 5.11 -10.55
CA ILE A 131 -11.39 3.66 -10.75
C ILE A 131 -12.74 3.04 -10.35
N THR A 132 -13.33 2.28 -11.26
CA THR A 132 -14.62 1.60 -11.11
C THR A 132 -14.56 0.16 -11.65
N HIS A 133 -15.71 -0.49 -11.76
CA HIS A 133 -15.86 -1.77 -12.42
C HIS A 133 -17.09 -1.80 -13.35
N THR A 134 -17.06 -2.69 -14.35
CA THR A 134 -18.16 -2.86 -15.31
C THR A 134 -19.45 -3.37 -14.64
N GLY A 135 -19.34 -4.08 -13.51
CA GLY A 135 -20.47 -4.59 -12.73
C GLY A 135 -21.21 -5.75 -13.38
N GLY A 136 -20.67 -6.29 -14.46
CA GLY A 136 -21.17 -7.48 -15.16
C GLY A 136 -20.35 -8.72 -14.85
N VAL A 137 -20.36 -9.67 -15.79
CA VAL A 137 -19.45 -10.81 -15.77
C VAL A 137 -18.00 -10.38 -15.95
N GLU A 138 -17.08 -11.16 -15.39
CA GLU A 138 -15.65 -11.14 -15.73
C GLU A 138 -15.40 -12.06 -16.95
N CYS A 139 -14.22 -11.95 -17.55
CA CYS A 139 -13.77 -12.80 -18.65
C CYS A 139 -12.34 -13.29 -18.35
N THR A 140 -12.07 -14.57 -18.57
CA THR A 140 -10.72 -15.17 -18.50
C THR A 140 -10.07 -15.26 -19.86
N ASP A 141 -10.90 -15.42 -20.91
CA ASP A 141 -10.49 -15.66 -22.28
C ASP A 141 -11.39 -14.83 -23.22
N ASN A 142 -10.88 -14.46 -24.39
CA ASN A 142 -11.62 -13.74 -25.45
C ASN A 142 -12.32 -12.45 -24.96
N CYS A 143 -11.70 -11.70 -24.03
CA CYS A 143 -12.34 -10.54 -23.39
C CYS A 143 -12.85 -9.48 -24.37
N ALA A 144 -12.21 -9.29 -25.54
CA ALA A 144 -12.71 -8.45 -26.63
C ALA A 144 -14.18 -8.73 -27.00
N GLN A 145 -14.65 -9.99 -26.99
CA GLN A 145 -16.04 -10.35 -27.26
C GLN A 145 -17.00 -9.88 -26.15
N LEU A 146 -16.56 -9.89 -24.89
CA LEU A 146 -17.31 -9.29 -23.78
C LEU A 146 -17.32 -7.76 -23.92
N LEU A 147 -16.21 -7.13 -24.27
CA LEU A 147 -16.13 -5.68 -24.46
C LEU A 147 -17.05 -5.21 -25.60
N HIS A 148 -17.09 -5.92 -26.74
CA HIS A 148 -18.09 -5.67 -27.80
C HIS A 148 -19.53 -5.81 -27.31
N THR A 149 -19.81 -6.77 -26.43
CA THR A 149 -21.14 -6.94 -25.83
C THR A 149 -21.50 -5.74 -24.95
N LEU A 150 -20.54 -5.23 -24.18
CA LEU A 150 -20.71 -4.00 -23.39
C LEU A 150 -20.87 -2.76 -24.29
N GLN A 151 -20.17 -2.66 -25.42
CA GLN A 151 -20.32 -1.57 -26.40
C GLN A 151 -21.72 -1.55 -27.01
N HIS A 152 -22.24 -2.72 -27.38
CA HIS A 152 -23.62 -2.85 -27.87
C HIS A 152 -24.64 -2.47 -26.78
N GLN A 153 -24.38 -2.80 -25.51
CA GLN A 153 -25.23 -2.37 -24.39
C GLN A 153 -25.13 -0.86 -24.10
N HIS A 154 -23.97 -0.24 -24.32
CA HIS A 154 -23.75 1.20 -24.16
C HIS A 154 -24.21 2.03 -25.38
N LEU A 155 -24.53 1.38 -26.50
CA LEU A 155 -24.87 2.00 -27.79
C LEU A 155 -23.74 2.88 -28.36
N GLY A 156 -22.49 2.52 -28.10
CA GLY A 156 -21.29 3.26 -28.54
C GLY A 156 -20.04 2.88 -27.75
N GLU A 157 -18.97 3.66 -27.89
CA GLU A 157 -17.74 3.38 -27.13
C GLU A 157 -17.95 3.58 -25.63
N LEU A 158 -17.50 2.58 -24.87
CA LEU A 158 -17.58 2.47 -23.42
C LEU A 158 -17.14 3.75 -22.71
N PRO A 159 -17.70 4.07 -21.54
CA PRO A 159 -17.46 5.35 -20.90
C PRO A 159 -16.09 5.50 -20.22
N TYR A 160 -15.15 4.60 -20.49
CA TYR A 160 -13.86 4.50 -19.82
C TYR A 160 -12.71 4.92 -20.75
N ASN A 161 -11.59 5.35 -20.17
CA ASN A 161 -10.35 5.53 -20.91
C ASN A 161 -9.68 4.19 -21.19
N PHE A 162 -9.64 3.33 -20.17
CA PHE A 162 -9.03 2.00 -20.23
C PHE A 162 -9.84 0.99 -19.41
N LEU A 163 -9.78 -0.28 -19.82
CA LEU A 163 -10.34 -1.40 -19.07
C LEU A 163 -9.26 -2.42 -18.70
N MET A 164 -9.30 -2.95 -17.47
CA MET A 164 -8.44 -4.06 -17.05
C MET A 164 -9.26 -5.35 -17.11
N ALA A 165 -8.84 -6.29 -17.93
CA ALA A 165 -9.58 -7.52 -18.21
C ALA A 165 -8.92 -8.74 -17.55
N GLY A 166 -9.70 -9.81 -17.34
CA GLY A 166 -9.25 -11.01 -16.61
C GLY A 166 -8.36 -11.95 -17.43
N ASP A 167 -8.21 -11.70 -18.73
CA ASP A 167 -7.15 -12.23 -19.61
C ASP A 167 -5.77 -11.57 -19.34
N CYS A 168 -5.68 -10.72 -18.31
CA CYS A 168 -4.51 -9.97 -17.91
C CYS A 168 -4.06 -8.88 -18.91
N GLU A 169 -4.93 -8.42 -19.81
CA GLU A 169 -4.65 -7.28 -20.67
C GLU A 169 -5.33 -5.99 -20.21
N ALA A 170 -4.69 -4.86 -20.53
CA ALA A 170 -5.36 -3.55 -20.56
C ALA A 170 -5.91 -3.29 -21.97
N TYR A 171 -7.15 -2.84 -22.07
CA TYR A 171 -7.79 -2.46 -23.33
C TYR A 171 -7.96 -0.94 -23.41
N GLU A 172 -7.43 -0.30 -24.46
CA GLU A 172 -7.60 1.13 -24.71
C GLU A 172 -8.99 1.39 -25.32
N ALA A 173 -9.88 2.08 -24.60
CA ALA A 173 -11.12 2.60 -25.15
C ALA A 173 -10.92 4.06 -25.59
N ARG A 174 -11.29 5.03 -24.76
CA ARG A 174 -11.07 6.46 -25.05
C ARG A 174 -9.60 6.89 -24.92
N GLY A 175 -8.80 6.08 -24.23
CA GLY A 175 -7.35 6.21 -24.14
C GLY A 175 -6.86 7.50 -23.50
N TRP A 176 -5.63 7.89 -23.83
CA TRP A 176 -5.05 9.18 -23.38
C TRP A 176 -5.42 10.37 -24.26
N ARG A 177 -6.32 10.20 -25.24
CA ARG A 177 -6.67 11.20 -26.25
C ARG A 177 -8.07 11.78 -26.04
N TYR A 178 -9.05 10.94 -25.72
CA TYR A 178 -10.45 11.35 -25.61
C TYR A 178 -10.93 11.32 -24.17
N ALA A 179 -11.82 12.24 -23.83
CA ALA A 179 -12.41 12.35 -22.51
C ALA A 179 -13.42 11.23 -22.25
N SER A 180 -13.45 10.75 -21.01
CA SER A 180 -14.53 9.91 -20.51
C SER A 180 -15.86 10.67 -20.47
N ASN A 181 -16.95 10.01 -20.87
CA ASN A 181 -18.33 10.44 -20.65
C ASN A 181 -18.98 9.72 -19.44
N TYR A 182 -18.18 9.23 -18.48
CA TYR A 182 -18.68 8.54 -17.29
C TYR A 182 -19.32 9.54 -16.31
N GLY A 183 -20.64 9.67 -16.41
CA GLY A 183 -21.44 10.55 -15.55
C GLY A 183 -20.98 12.02 -15.61
N THR A 184 -20.91 12.66 -14.45
CA THR A 184 -20.60 14.09 -14.30
C THR A 184 -19.13 14.36 -13.91
N LEU A 185 -18.20 13.44 -14.19
CA LEU A 185 -16.79 13.59 -13.80
C LEU A 185 -16.08 14.71 -14.61
N PRO A 186 -14.95 15.28 -14.11
CA PRO A 186 -14.22 16.37 -14.79
C PRO A 186 -13.55 15.90 -16.10
N GLN A 187 -14.30 15.94 -17.20
CA GLN A 187 -14.00 15.22 -18.44
C GLN A 187 -12.61 15.49 -19.05
N SER A 188 -12.12 16.73 -19.08
CA SER A 188 -10.85 17.07 -19.75
C SER A 188 -9.59 16.84 -18.90
N SER A 189 -9.73 16.63 -17.58
CA SER A 189 -8.63 16.56 -16.60
C SER A 189 -8.54 15.24 -15.84
N SER A 190 -9.24 14.20 -16.31
CA SER A 190 -9.44 12.94 -15.58
C SER A 190 -9.30 11.71 -16.48
N LEU A 191 -8.66 10.65 -15.97
CA LEU A 191 -8.73 9.31 -16.57
C LEU A 191 -9.72 8.45 -15.77
N VAL A 192 -10.54 7.68 -16.46
CA VAL A 192 -11.45 6.69 -15.84
C VAL A 192 -11.02 5.28 -16.26
N LEU A 193 -10.66 4.45 -15.28
CA LEU A 193 -10.25 3.05 -15.44
C LEU A 193 -11.39 2.15 -14.93
N ALA A 194 -11.71 1.09 -15.67
CA ALA A 194 -12.70 0.09 -15.25
C ALA A 194 -12.12 -1.32 -15.19
N PHE A 195 -12.30 -2.00 -14.06
CA PHE A 195 -12.05 -3.43 -13.95
C PHE A 195 -13.23 -4.21 -14.55
N VAL A 196 -12.97 -5.21 -15.39
CA VAL A 196 -14.02 -6.00 -16.07
C VAL A 196 -14.48 -7.13 -15.15
N GLY A 197 -15.63 -6.94 -14.49
CA GLY A 197 -16.21 -7.91 -13.55
C GLY A 197 -17.04 -7.27 -12.43
N ASN A 198 -17.42 -8.06 -11.42
CA ASN A 198 -18.28 -7.63 -10.30
C ASN A 198 -17.57 -7.62 -8.94
N PHE A 199 -16.64 -6.67 -8.76
CA PHE A 199 -15.82 -6.52 -7.56
C PHE A 199 -16.53 -5.80 -6.39
N THR A 200 -17.80 -6.15 -6.19
CA THR A 200 -18.63 -5.75 -5.06
C THR A 200 -18.24 -6.53 -3.80
N GLN A 201 -18.17 -7.86 -3.90
CA GLN A 201 -17.86 -8.76 -2.78
C GLN A 201 -16.43 -9.32 -2.90
N GLU A 202 -16.05 -9.74 -4.10
CA GLU A 202 -14.78 -10.38 -4.44
C GLU A 202 -13.77 -9.35 -4.97
N LEU A 203 -12.47 -9.65 -4.84
CA LEU A 203 -11.40 -8.77 -5.33
C LEU A 203 -11.13 -9.03 -6.83
N PRO A 204 -10.66 -8.02 -7.58
CA PRO A 204 -10.12 -8.27 -8.91
C PRO A 204 -8.87 -9.14 -8.86
N SER A 205 -8.53 -9.79 -9.98
CA SER A 205 -7.36 -10.65 -10.07
C SER A 205 -6.06 -9.86 -9.82
N SER A 206 -4.97 -10.55 -9.42
CA SER A 206 -3.67 -9.87 -9.23
C SER A 206 -3.23 -9.18 -10.51
N CYS A 207 -3.36 -9.86 -11.66
CA CYS A 207 -2.94 -9.31 -12.93
C CYS A 207 -3.78 -8.11 -13.36
N GLN A 208 -5.10 -8.06 -13.11
CA GLN A 208 -5.89 -6.85 -13.36
C GLN A 208 -5.39 -5.64 -12.53
N LEU A 209 -5.01 -5.89 -11.27
CA LEU A 209 -4.46 -4.85 -10.38
C LEU A 209 -3.07 -4.40 -10.87
N GLU A 210 -2.21 -5.35 -11.22
CA GLU A 210 -0.85 -5.13 -11.75
C GLU A 210 -0.88 -4.37 -13.09
N MET A 211 -1.81 -4.68 -14.00
CA MET A 211 -2.01 -3.95 -15.25
C MET A 211 -2.50 -2.51 -15.02
N ALA A 212 -3.37 -2.27 -14.04
CA ALA A 212 -3.74 -0.90 -13.66
C ALA A 212 -2.57 -0.12 -13.02
N GLU A 213 -1.76 -0.74 -12.15
CA GLU A 213 -0.55 -0.11 -11.60
C GLU A 213 0.45 0.23 -12.74
N ALA A 214 0.71 -0.71 -13.65
CA ALA A 214 1.59 -0.52 -14.81
C ALA A 214 1.06 0.56 -15.78
N LEU A 215 -0.25 0.62 -16.03
CA LEU A 215 -0.88 1.65 -16.85
C LEU A 215 -0.74 3.05 -16.23
N LEU A 216 -0.86 3.18 -14.90
CA LEU A 216 -0.71 4.46 -14.21
C LEU A 216 0.75 4.94 -14.16
N TRP A 217 1.70 4.01 -14.09
CA TRP A 217 3.13 4.29 -14.26
C TRP A 217 3.43 4.75 -15.70
N GLU A 218 2.93 4.02 -16.71
CA GLU A 218 3.12 4.37 -18.13
C GLU A 218 2.45 5.70 -18.50
N SER A 219 1.29 6.00 -17.92
CA SER A 219 0.59 7.28 -18.08
C SER A 219 1.43 8.45 -17.58
N GLN A 220 2.12 8.29 -16.45
CA GLN A 220 3.07 9.31 -15.94
C GLN A 220 4.31 9.40 -16.83
N ARG A 221 4.90 8.27 -17.24
CA ARG A 221 6.08 8.24 -18.13
C ARG A 221 5.81 8.95 -19.47
N ARG A 222 4.62 8.74 -20.05
CA ARG A 222 4.13 9.42 -21.28
C ARG A 222 3.72 10.88 -21.06
N ARG A 223 3.78 11.42 -19.83
CA ARG A 223 3.27 12.75 -19.44
C ARG A 223 1.80 12.95 -19.81
N LYS A 224 1.01 11.88 -19.64
CA LYS A 224 -0.46 11.83 -19.81
C LYS A 224 -1.22 11.84 -18.48
N LEU A 225 -0.49 11.77 -17.37
CA LEU A 225 -0.96 11.85 -16.00
C LEU A 225 0.08 12.62 -15.18
N GLN A 226 -0.34 13.57 -14.34
CA GLN A 226 0.56 14.34 -13.49
C GLN A 226 1.11 13.49 -12.33
N PRO A 227 2.39 13.61 -11.91
CA PRO A 227 2.98 12.77 -10.85
C PRO A 227 2.37 12.92 -9.45
N ARG A 228 1.55 13.94 -9.23
CA ARG A 228 0.76 14.17 -8.00
C ARG A 228 -0.73 14.18 -8.31
N TYR A 229 -1.17 13.18 -9.07
CA TYR A 229 -2.58 12.95 -9.32
C TYR A 229 -3.32 12.51 -8.04
N GLN A 230 -4.64 12.59 -8.06
CA GLN A 230 -5.53 12.12 -7.01
C GLN A 230 -6.28 10.88 -7.51
N LEU A 231 -6.17 9.76 -6.78
CA LEU A 231 -6.85 8.52 -7.11
C LEU A 231 -8.15 8.39 -6.31
N TYR A 232 -9.27 8.28 -7.01
CA TYR A 232 -10.60 8.12 -6.44
C TYR A 232 -11.15 6.75 -6.81
N ALA A 233 -11.67 6.01 -5.83
CA ALA A 233 -12.56 4.90 -6.14
C ALA A 233 -13.97 5.44 -6.42
N LEU A 234 -14.69 4.81 -7.35
CA LEU A 234 -16.06 5.15 -7.70
C LEU A 234 -17.06 4.18 -7.08
N ARG A 235 -18.27 4.68 -6.82
CA ARG A 235 -19.46 3.90 -6.46
C ARG A 235 -20.64 4.36 -7.32
N ASN A 236 -21.18 3.48 -8.16
CA ASN A 236 -22.42 3.75 -8.88
C ASN A 236 -23.63 3.37 -8.01
N VAL A 237 -24.21 4.36 -7.34
CA VAL A 237 -25.35 4.14 -6.42
C VAL A 237 -26.65 3.83 -7.15
N SER A 238 -26.71 4.02 -8.48
CA SER A 238 -27.80 3.56 -9.34
C SER A 238 -27.70 2.05 -9.66
N ARG A 239 -26.52 1.43 -9.48
CA ARG A 239 -26.33 -0.03 -9.59
C ARG A 239 -26.50 -0.75 -8.25
N SER A 240 -25.87 -0.26 -7.18
CA SER A 240 -25.97 -0.82 -5.84
C SER A 240 -25.47 0.15 -4.75
N GLU A 241 -26.03 0.04 -3.54
CA GLU A 241 -25.46 0.72 -2.35
C GLU A 241 -24.02 0.26 -2.07
N PHE A 242 -23.69 -0.99 -2.38
CA PHE A 242 -22.37 -1.62 -2.16
C PHE A 242 -21.54 -1.74 -3.46
N ASP A 243 -21.89 -0.99 -4.50
CA ASP A 243 -21.21 -1.03 -5.79
C ASP A 243 -19.69 -0.86 -5.62
N ALA A 244 -18.90 -1.78 -6.20
CA ALA A 244 -17.45 -1.87 -6.11
C ALA A 244 -16.83 -1.98 -4.69
N ASP A 245 -17.57 -2.37 -3.64
CA ASP A 245 -17.10 -2.34 -2.24
C ASP A 245 -15.77 -3.09 -1.98
N ALA A 246 -15.50 -4.20 -2.66
CA ALA A 246 -14.25 -4.94 -2.52
C ALA A 246 -13.08 -4.27 -3.24
N LEU A 247 -13.29 -3.82 -4.48
CA LEU A 247 -12.33 -2.99 -5.21
C LEU A 247 -11.99 -1.71 -4.41
N GLN A 248 -12.98 -1.02 -3.85
CA GLN A 248 -12.78 0.16 -2.99
C GLN A 248 -11.92 -0.15 -1.76
N ARG A 249 -12.13 -1.30 -1.09
CA ARG A 249 -11.28 -1.75 0.03
C ARG A 249 -9.84 -1.99 -0.38
N LYS A 250 -9.59 -2.44 -1.62
CA LYS A 250 -8.23 -2.61 -2.17
C LYS A 250 -7.58 -1.29 -2.56
N LEU A 251 -8.32 -0.40 -3.23
CA LEU A 251 -7.83 0.90 -3.68
C LEU A 251 -7.45 1.85 -2.54
N ARG A 252 -8.07 1.72 -1.36
CA ARG A 252 -7.65 2.43 -0.12
C ARG A 252 -6.20 2.12 0.32
N GLN A 253 -5.58 1.09 -0.24
CA GLN A 253 -4.18 0.70 0.02
C GLN A 253 -3.20 1.27 -1.02
N TRP A 254 -3.70 1.92 -2.08
CA TRP A 254 -2.89 2.41 -3.20
C TRP A 254 -2.26 3.77 -2.90
N PRO A 255 -1.07 4.07 -3.46
CA PRO A 255 -0.49 5.40 -3.36
C PRO A 255 -1.42 6.44 -4.00
N LEU A 256 -1.42 7.66 -3.46
CA LEU A 256 -2.22 8.80 -3.93
C LEU A 256 -3.75 8.60 -3.88
N TYR A 257 -4.25 7.59 -3.15
CA TYR A 257 -5.68 7.45 -2.85
C TYR A 257 -6.20 8.68 -2.10
N ALA A 258 -7.15 9.38 -2.70
CA ALA A 258 -7.75 10.63 -2.23
C ALA A 258 -9.15 10.46 -1.63
N GLY A 259 -9.94 9.48 -2.11
CA GLY A 259 -11.29 9.28 -1.58
C GLY A 259 -12.18 8.31 -2.36
N LEU A 260 -13.46 8.30 -1.94
CA LEU A 260 -14.55 7.59 -2.58
C LEU A 260 -15.51 8.62 -3.17
N GLU A 261 -15.84 8.48 -4.45
CA GLU A 261 -16.76 9.37 -5.18
C GLU A 261 -18.01 8.62 -5.63
N GLN A 262 -19.18 9.25 -5.47
CA GLN A 262 -20.47 8.64 -5.78
C GLN A 262 -21.03 9.19 -7.10
N VAL A 263 -21.37 8.30 -8.02
CA VAL A 263 -22.03 8.64 -9.29
C VAL A 263 -23.43 8.00 -9.36
N LYS A 264 -24.27 8.57 -10.22
CA LYS A 264 -25.64 8.12 -10.51
C LYS A 264 -25.81 7.85 -11.99
#